data_AF-A0A0N1CM72-F1
#
_entry.id   AF-A0A0N1CM72-F1
#
_cell.length_a   1.000
_cell.length_b   1.000
_cell.length_c   1.000
_cell.angle_alpha   90.00
_cell.angle_beta   90.00
_cell.angle_gamma   90.00
#
_symmetry.space_group_name_H-M   'P 1'
#
loop_
_entity.id
_entity.type
_entity.pdbx_description
1 polymer ?
#
loop_
_entity_poly.entity_id
_entity_poly.type
_entity_poly.pdbx_seq_one_letter_code
_entity_poly.pdbx_strand_id
1 'polypeptide(L)'
;MKSKKDDEMYTLDKAIQIGKSRNAITKEIVSRISGDFIYREIEERPDFVKKSFENDSRDECIIGIEHFRVDHLSLKKKDGKVGSTGIMYNIDSNRVFNKWNSKIGKSSEIDLAATNDIQSLIWNQFKRVNDTDYPTFISAFKYSLNKHTEKVESYREELKKIANGKKIELAFLIEVHCEFKNKYLTNKKGTKKSLTGIMPMFNDIVKILERIDSKEVDYIILLLCETQINENTDVIAFKTGDIHKQLIKQKKSIYEYAGKDFFKQAFSGSFEDLKPKNRVYHKDDDIIMDFNYEKFNQDNRQQLEIIFKCCERVRKFEKQGKNYITDVSVQAAIDIYREIMFENGSISTDIIKERENDFFNKYLK
;
A
#
# COMPACT_ATOMS: atom_id res chain seq x y z
N MET A 1 15.11 21.10 -9.70
CA MET A 1 13.87 20.54 -9.12
C MET A 1 12.99 20.14 -10.28
N LYS A 2 12.56 18.87 -10.37
CA LYS A 2 11.49 18.48 -11.29
C LYS A 2 10.20 19.21 -10.88
N SER A 3 9.40 19.66 -11.84
CA SER A 3 8.08 20.21 -11.54
C SER A 3 7.13 19.08 -11.13
N LYS A 4 6.07 19.41 -10.38
CA LYS A 4 5.01 18.44 -10.01
C LYS A 4 4.49 17.69 -11.24
N LYS A 5 4.40 18.38 -12.39
CA LYS A 5 3.93 17.81 -13.64
C LYS A 5 4.88 16.76 -14.22
N ASP A 6 6.19 16.98 -14.09
CA ASP A 6 7.21 16.02 -14.54
C ASP A 6 7.15 14.71 -13.73
N ASP A 7 6.82 14.80 -12.44
CA ASP A 7 6.65 13.64 -11.57
C ASP A 7 5.37 12.87 -11.90
N GLU A 8 4.26 13.57 -12.16
CA GLU A 8 3.01 12.94 -12.63
C GLU A 8 3.22 12.27 -14.00
N MET A 9 3.91 12.93 -14.95
CA MET A 9 4.18 12.37 -16.27
C MET A 9 5.07 11.14 -16.17
N TYR A 10 6.13 11.21 -15.36
CA TYR A 10 6.99 10.05 -15.09
C TYR A 10 6.18 8.87 -14.52
N THR A 11 5.21 9.15 -13.67
CA THR A 11 4.33 8.13 -13.08
C THR A 11 3.44 7.48 -14.13
N LEU A 12 2.83 8.27 -15.02
CA LEU A 12 2.03 7.77 -16.15
C LEU A 12 2.89 6.91 -17.09
N ASP A 13 4.06 7.39 -17.49
CA ASP A 13 4.96 6.67 -18.39
C ASP A 13 5.42 5.35 -17.78
N LYS A 14 5.76 5.36 -16.48
CA LYS A 14 6.11 4.14 -15.73
C LYS A 14 4.95 3.14 -15.73
N ALA A 15 3.72 3.59 -15.49
CA ALA A 15 2.54 2.73 -15.51
C ALA A 15 2.30 2.11 -16.89
N ILE A 16 2.45 2.90 -17.96
CA ILE A 16 2.31 2.43 -19.35
C ILE A 16 3.40 1.40 -19.67
N GLN A 17 4.66 1.70 -19.36
CA GLN A 17 5.79 0.83 -19.66
C GLN A 17 5.64 -0.54 -18.99
N ILE A 18 5.36 -0.56 -17.68
CA ILE A 18 5.17 -1.80 -16.92
C ILE A 18 3.92 -2.52 -17.44
N GLY A 19 2.81 -1.80 -17.62
CA GLY A 19 1.55 -2.37 -18.10
C GLY A 19 1.65 -3.05 -19.46
N LYS A 20 2.44 -2.50 -20.40
CA LYS A 20 2.67 -3.08 -21.73
C LYS A 20 3.36 -4.44 -21.69
N SER A 21 4.13 -4.71 -20.63
CA SER A 21 4.78 -6.00 -20.38
C SER A 21 3.86 -7.05 -19.73
N ARG A 22 2.66 -6.66 -19.28
CA ARG A 22 1.68 -7.57 -18.68
C ARG A 22 0.87 -8.29 -19.77
N ASN A 23 0.18 -9.35 -19.39
CA ASN A 23 -0.69 -10.11 -20.30
C ASN A 23 -2.16 -9.64 -20.17
N ALA A 24 -2.96 -9.93 -21.21
CA ALA A 24 -4.41 -9.75 -21.21
C ALA A 24 -4.89 -8.29 -21.02
N ILE A 25 -5.92 -8.10 -20.19
CA ILE A 25 -6.70 -6.86 -20.02
C ILE A 25 -5.82 -5.65 -19.65
N THR A 26 -4.83 -5.84 -18.77
CA THR A 26 -3.94 -4.73 -18.38
C THR A 26 -3.21 -4.15 -19.60
N LYS A 27 -2.65 -5.00 -20.47
CA LYS A 27 -1.93 -4.55 -21.67
C LYS A 27 -2.85 -3.84 -22.65
N GLU A 28 -4.08 -4.32 -22.83
CA GLU A 28 -5.09 -3.68 -23.68
C GLU A 28 -5.38 -2.25 -23.20
N ILE A 29 -5.72 -2.10 -21.92
CA ILE A 29 -6.08 -0.80 -21.34
C ILE A 29 -4.89 0.15 -21.35
N VAL A 30 -3.70 -0.27 -20.94
CA VAL A 30 -2.53 0.62 -20.93
C VAL A 30 -2.06 0.99 -22.33
N SER A 31 -2.27 0.13 -23.33
CA SER A 31 -1.98 0.47 -24.72
C SER A 31 -2.96 1.54 -25.22
N ARG A 32 -4.24 1.39 -24.87
CA ARG A 32 -5.29 2.35 -25.20
C ARG A 32 -5.02 3.74 -24.64
N ILE A 33 -4.58 3.84 -23.39
CA ILE A 33 -4.25 5.13 -22.76
C ILE A 33 -2.86 5.68 -23.16
N SER A 34 -2.05 4.90 -23.89
CA SER A 34 -0.71 5.32 -24.33
C SER A 34 -0.69 6.16 -25.63
N GLY A 35 -1.85 6.70 -26.02
CA GLY A 35 -1.99 7.53 -27.22
C GLY A 35 -1.23 8.86 -27.18
N ASP A 36 -1.52 9.70 -28.17
CA ASP A 36 -0.83 10.97 -28.36
C ASP A 36 -1.24 11.99 -27.31
N PHE A 37 -0.28 12.73 -26.76
CA PHE A 37 -0.59 13.76 -25.76
C PHE A 37 -1.28 14.96 -26.41
N ILE A 38 -2.38 15.42 -25.81
CA ILE A 38 -3.02 16.69 -26.19
C ILE A 38 -2.52 17.76 -25.23
N TYR A 39 -1.69 18.67 -25.75
CA TYR A 39 -1.23 19.82 -25.00
C TYR A 39 -2.39 20.78 -24.71
N ARG A 40 -2.40 21.34 -23.49
CA ARG A 40 -3.35 22.36 -23.05
C ARG A 40 -2.55 23.49 -22.42
N GLU A 41 -2.84 24.73 -22.80
CA GLU A 41 -2.15 25.91 -22.27
C GLU A 41 -2.44 26.13 -20.79
N ILE A 42 -3.65 25.80 -20.35
CA ILE A 42 -4.06 25.84 -18.94
C ILE A 42 -4.08 24.41 -18.42
N GLU A 43 -3.36 24.18 -17.32
CA GLU A 43 -3.42 22.90 -16.61
C GLU A 43 -4.78 22.72 -15.94
N GLU A 44 -5.71 22.15 -16.69
CA GLU A 44 -7.04 21.79 -16.21
C GLU A 44 -7.12 20.31 -15.85
N ARG A 45 -8.17 19.94 -15.11
CA ARG A 45 -8.48 18.54 -14.81
C ARG A 45 -9.19 17.89 -16.00
N PRO A 46 -9.01 16.59 -16.26
CA PRO A 46 -8.14 15.65 -15.55
C PRO A 46 -6.65 15.91 -15.84
N ASP A 47 -5.74 15.36 -15.03
CA ASP A 47 -4.31 15.70 -15.12
C ASP A 47 -3.71 15.50 -16.53
N PHE A 48 -4.14 14.48 -17.28
CA PHE A 48 -3.69 14.26 -18.66
C PHE A 48 -4.85 14.08 -19.62
N VAL A 49 -4.64 14.49 -20.87
CA VAL A 49 -5.55 14.25 -21.98
C VAL A 49 -4.77 13.62 -23.13
N LYS A 50 -5.28 12.50 -23.62
CA LYS A 50 -4.66 11.65 -24.62
C LYS A 50 -5.63 11.42 -25.78
N LYS A 51 -5.11 11.42 -27.00
CA LYS A 51 -5.81 11.03 -28.22
C LYS A 51 -5.49 9.58 -28.54
N SER A 52 -6.50 8.74 -28.65
CA SER A 52 -6.38 7.31 -28.97
C SER A 52 -7.28 6.94 -30.14
N PHE A 53 -7.02 5.79 -30.77
CA PHE A 53 -7.76 5.32 -31.95
C PHE A 53 -8.27 3.89 -31.71
N GLU A 54 -9.54 3.64 -32.02
CA GLU A 54 -10.13 2.29 -31.97
C GLU A 54 -10.04 1.60 -33.33
N ASN A 55 -9.28 0.50 -33.43
CA ASN A 55 -9.23 -0.50 -34.52
C ASN A 55 -8.91 0.01 -35.94
N ASP A 56 -9.11 1.29 -36.23
CA ASP A 56 -8.77 1.99 -37.47
C ASP A 56 -8.63 3.50 -37.18
N SER A 57 -7.85 4.23 -37.96
CA SER A 57 -7.45 5.64 -37.70
C SER A 57 -8.60 6.68 -37.68
N ARG A 58 -9.84 6.25 -37.92
CA ARG A 58 -11.02 7.12 -38.06
C ARG A 58 -11.86 7.23 -36.79
N ASP A 59 -11.78 6.27 -35.88
CA ASP A 59 -12.54 6.28 -34.62
C ASP A 59 -11.67 6.83 -33.49
N GLU A 60 -11.47 8.14 -33.54
CA GLU A 60 -10.74 8.89 -32.54
C GLU A 60 -11.50 8.98 -31.21
N CYS A 61 -10.82 8.66 -30.13
CA CYS A 61 -11.31 8.77 -28.76
C CYS A 61 -10.40 9.70 -27.95
N ILE A 62 -11.01 10.63 -27.21
CA ILE A 62 -10.32 11.49 -26.26
C ILE A 62 -10.40 10.85 -24.88
N ILE A 63 -9.24 10.56 -24.30
CA ILE A 63 -9.12 9.90 -23.01
C ILE A 63 -8.55 10.88 -22.00
N GLY A 64 -9.32 11.17 -20.96
CA GLY A 64 -8.82 11.85 -19.77
C GLY A 64 -8.21 10.87 -18.77
N ILE A 65 -7.11 11.24 -18.14
CA ILE A 65 -6.46 10.44 -17.09
C ILE A 65 -6.26 11.32 -15.88
N GLU A 66 -6.98 11.03 -14.81
CA GLU A 66 -6.80 11.67 -13.50
C GLU A 66 -5.83 10.83 -12.68
N HIS A 67 -4.75 11.45 -12.21
CA HIS A 67 -3.74 10.81 -11.37
C HIS A 67 -3.91 11.23 -9.91
N PHE A 68 -3.89 10.24 -9.03
CA PHE A 68 -3.79 10.51 -7.60
C PHE A 68 -3.07 9.40 -6.86
N ARG A 69 -2.47 9.79 -5.74
CA ARG A 69 -1.69 8.91 -4.89
C ARG A 69 -2.49 8.49 -3.65
N VAL A 70 -2.34 7.22 -3.29
CA VAL A 70 -2.75 6.65 -2.00
C VAL A 70 -1.50 6.11 -1.32
N ASP A 71 -1.31 6.43 -0.05
CA ASP A 71 -0.16 5.98 0.73
C ASP A 71 -0.61 5.14 1.92
N HIS A 72 0.02 3.99 2.10
CA HIS A 72 -0.16 3.13 3.28
C HIS A 72 0.24 3.87 4.55
N LEU A 73 1.32 4.65 4.50
CA LEU A 73 1.82 5.43 5.64
C LEU A 73 1.03 6.75 5.79
N SER A 74 -0.30 6.68 5.73
CA SER A 74 -1.17 7.85 5.83
C SER A 74 -1.46 8.24 7.27
N LEU A 75 -1.42 9.54 7.57
CA LEU A 75 -1.86 10.10 8.84
C LEU A 75 -3.07 11.00 8.65
N LYS A 76 -4.00 10.97 9.60
CA LYS A 76 -5.07 11.96 9.70
C LYS A 76 -4.53 13.20 10.40
N LYS A 77 -4.58 14.34 9.70
CA LYS A 77 -4.23 15.65 10.24
C LYS A 77 -5.32 16.14 11.20
N LYS A 78 -4.99 17.15 12.02
CA LYS A 78 -5.93 17.78 12.97
C LYS A 78 -7.17 18.36 12.27
N ASP A 79 -7.05 18.78 11.01
CA ASP A 79 -8.14 19.29 10.17
C ASP A 79 -8.99 18.18 9.52
N GLY A 80 -8.76 16.92 9.88
CA GLY A 80 -9.48 15.77 9.35
C GLY A 80 -8.98 15.27 7.99
N LYS A 81 -8.08 16.00 7.31
CA LYS A 81 -7.51 15.56 6.03
C LYS A 81 -6.52 14.43 6.22
N VAL A 82 -6.45 13.53 5.24
CA VAL A 82 -5.44 12.46 5.22
C VAL A 82 -4.21 12.94 4.44
N GLY A 83 -3.02 12.80 5.02
CA GLY A 83 -1.75 13.15 4.39
C GLY A 83 -0.78 11.96 4.32
N SER A 84 -0.04 11.84 3.21
CA SER A 84 1.02 10.82 3.03
C SER A 84 2.26 11.15 3.85
N THR A 85 2.79 10.16 4.58
CA THR A 85 4.10 10.27 5.24
C THR A 85 5.24 9.57 4.49
N GLY A 86 4.94 8.78 3.44
CA GLY A 86 5.99 8.22 2.57
C GLY A 86 6.81 9.31 1.88
N ILE A 87 6.19 10.44 1.52
CA ILE A 87 6.89 11.63 1.02
C ILE A 87 7.83 12.22 2.07
N MET A 88 7.49 12.11 3.36
CA MET A 88 8.31 12.65 4.45
C MET A 88 9.67 11.95 4.55
N TYR A 89 9.73 10.63 4.33
CA TYR A 89 11.00 9.92 4.29
C TYR A 89 11.92 10.45 3.19
N ASN A 90 11.40 10.68 1.98
CA ASN A 90 12.20 11.22 0.88
C ASN A 90 12.67 12.65 1.16
N ILE A 91 11.82 13.48 1.77
CA ILE A 91 12.19 14.84 2.20
C ILE A 91 13.30 14.77 3.26
N ASP A 92 13.12 13.93 4.28
CA ASP A 92 14.10 13.76 5.36
C ASP A 92 15.43 13.20 4.82
N SER A 93 15.38 12.19 3.95
CA SER A 93 16.55 11.59 3.30
C SER A 93 17.31 12.61 2.46
N ASN A 94 16.62 13.39 1.62
CA ASN A 94 17.23 14.44 0.82
C ASN A 94 17.85 15.54 1.69
N ARG A 95 17.20 15.88 2.82
CA ARG A 95 17.74 16.84 3.79
C ARG A 95 19.04 16.31 4.42
N VAL A 96 19.06 15.06 4.87
CA VAL A 96 20.26 14.42 5.43
C VAL A 96 21.36 14.34 4.38
N PHE A 97 21.04 13.92 3.16
CA PHE A 97 21.97 13.89 2.04
C PHE A 97 22.57 15.28 1.76
N ASN A 98 21.75 16.31 1.56
CA ASN A 98 22.22 17.66 1.26
C ASN A 98 23.09 18.26 2.38
N LYS A 99 22.78 17.93 3.65
CA LYS A 99 23.56 18.38 4.81
C LYS A 99 24.98 17.80 4.83
N TRP A 100 25.14 16.55 4.41
CA TRP A 100 26.38 15.79 4.61
C TRP A 100 27.17 15.50 3.33
N ASN A 101 26.54 15.46 2.15
CA ASN A 101 27.17 15.05 0.89
C ASN A 101 28.42 15.87 0.55
N SER A 102 28.44 17.17 0.87
CA SER A 102 29.60 18.04 0.62
C SER A 102 30.71 17.93 1.69
N LYS A 103 30.49 17.17 2.77
CA LYS A 103 31.37 17.01 3.95
C LYS A 103 31.95 15.60 4.06
N ILE A 104 31.25 14.59 3.54
CA ILE A 104 31.72 13.19 3.50
C ILE A 104 33.03 13.11 2.70
N GLY A 105 34.05 12.43 3.25
CA GLY A 105 35.35 12.23 2.61
C GLY A 105 36.36 13.36 2.76
N LYS A 106 36.02 14.45 3.47
CA LYS A 106 36.93 15.59 3.74
C LYS A 106 37.62 15.53 5.12
N SER A 107 37.24 14.56 5.94
CA SER A 107 37.86 14.24 7.22
C SER A 107 38.10 12.73 7.28
N SER A 108 39.20 12.31 7.91
CA SER A 108 39.49 10.90 8.20
C SER A 108 38.62 10.34 9.32
N GLU A 109 38.00 11.21 10.11
CA GLU A 109 37.00 10.83 11.12
C GLU A 109 35.61 10.85 10.49
N ILE A 110 34.93 9.70 10.49
CA ILE A 110 33.52 9.63 10.13
C ILE A 110 32.74 10.43 11.17
N ASP A 111 32.02 11.46 10.72
CA ASP A 111 31.31 12.38 11.62
C ASP A 111 30.17 11.65 12.37
N LEU A 112 30.31 11.51 13.70
CA LEU A 112 29.26 10.97 14.57
C LEU A 112 27.91 11.68 14.37
N ALA A 113 27.91 12.98 14.04
CA ALA A 113 26.67 13.73 13.80
C ALA A 113 25.97 13.28 12.50
N ALA A 114 26.73 12.94 11.45
CA ALA A 114 26.16 12.38 10.23
C ALA A 114 25.54 11.00 10.50
N THR A 115 26.24 10.19 11.29
CA THR A 115 25.77 8.86 11.68
C THR A 115 24.51 8.93 12.57
N ASN A 116 24.44 9.89 13.48
CA ASN A 116 23.23 10.15 14.30
C ASN A 116 22.02 10.58 13.45
N ASP A 117 22.23 11.44 12.44
CA ASP A 117 21.16 11.84 11.53
C ASP A 117 20.63 10.64 10.71
N ILE A 118 21.53 9.75 10.25
CA ILE A 118 21.15 8.50 9.57
C ILE A 118 20.38 7.59 10.51
N GLN A 119 20.85 7.40 11.75
CA GLN A 119 20.15 6.57 12.75
C GLN A 119 18.74 7.12 13.04
N SER A 120 18.60 8.43 13.16
CA SER A 120 17.31 9.10 13.37
C SER A 120 16.37 8.93 12.18
N LEU A 121 16.89 9.01 10.95
CA LEU A 121 16.13 8.74 9.74
C LEU A 121 15.58 7.31 9.72
N ILE A 122 16.42 6.33 10.04
CA ILE A 122 16.05 4.91 10.10
C ILE A 122 15.02 4.68 11.21
N TRP A 123 15.21 5.25 12.40
CA TRP A 123 14.27 5.14 13.51
C TRP A 123 12.89 5.70 13.18
N ASN A 124 12.84 6.92 12.62
CA ASN A 124 11.59 7.56 12.24
C ASN A 124 10.86 6.73 11.18
N GLN A 125 11.61 6.08 10.28
CA GLN A 125 11.03 5.18 9.30
C GLN A 125 10.47 3.91 9.92
N PHE A 126 11.23 3.27 10.82
CA PHE A 126 10.77 2.11 11.57
C PHE A 126 9.48 2.43 12.33
N LYS A 127 9.42 3.58 13.02
CA LYS A 127 8.22 4.03 13.72
C LYS A 127 7.05 4.24 12.76
N ARG A 128 7.23 4.92 11.62
CA ARG A 128 6.16 5.11 10.63
C ARG A 128 5.57 3.78 10.14
N VAL A 129 6.41 2.78 9.86
CA VAL A 129 5.95 1.46 9.44
C VAL A 129 5.18 0.76 10.57
N ASN A 130 5.67 0.85 11.82
CA ASN A 130 5.01 0.24 12.98
C ASN A 130 3.69 0.93 13.37
N ASP A 131 3.56 2.22 13.10
CA ASP A 131 2.37 3.02 13.38
C ASP A 131 1.28 2.83 12.31
N THR A 132 1.60 2.15 11.21
CA THR A 132 0.70 1.94 10.09
C THR A 132 -0.12 0.66 10.26
N ASP A 133 -1.40 0.72 9.92
CA ASP A 133 -2.30 -0.43 9.96
C ASP A 133 -3.25 -0.51 8.75
N TYR A 134 -3.76 -1.71 8.52
CA TYR A 134 -4.66 -2.02 7.43
C TYR A 134 -5.96 -1.20 7.45
N PRO A 135 -6.67 -1.00 8.59
CA PRO A 135 -7.84 -0.12 8.63
C PRO A 135 -7.55 1.32 8.21
N THR A 136 -6.39 1.86 8.60
CA THR A 136 -5.90 3.18 8.17
C THR A 136 -5.68 3.23 6.67
N PHE A 137 -5.03 2.21 6.09
CA PHE A 137 -4.86 2.10 4.64
C PHE A 137 -6.19 2.12 3.89
N ILE A 138 -7.13 1.26 4.29
CA ILE A 138 -8.46 1.16 3.67
C ILE A 138 -9.21 2.49 3.76
N SER A 139 -9.10 3.18 4.90
CA SER A 139 -9.73 4.50 5.09
C SER A 139 -9.09 5.58 4.24
N ALA A 140 -7.76 5.60 4.14
CA ALA A 140 -7.02 6.54 3.28
C ALA A 140 -7.34 6.32 1.79
N PHE A 141 -7.43 5.05 1.36
CA PHE A 141 -7.82 4.69 0.00
C PHE A 141 -9.22 5.20 -0.33
N LYS A 142 -10.21 4.91 0.53
CA LYS A 142 -11.59 5.41 0.38
C LYS A 142 -11.65 6.93 0.32
N TYR A 143 -10.96 7.61 1.23
CA TYR A 143 -10.94 9.08 1.29
C TYR A 143 -10.40 9.68 -0.01
N SER A 144 -9.25 9.18 -0.49
CA SER A 144 -8.64 9.66 -1.73
C SER A 144 -9.56 9.42 -2.93
N LEU A 145 -10.06 8.19 -3.08
CA LEU A 145 -10.96 7.85 -4.18
C LEU A 145 -12.23 8.71 -4.20
N ASN A 146 -12.88 8.91 -3.06
CA ASN A 146 -14.11 9.71 -2.98
C ASN A 146 -13.86 11.15 -3.44
N LYS A 147 -12.77 11.77 -2.99
CA LYS A 147 -12.40 13.14 -3.37
C LYS A 147 -12.23 13.33 -4.88
N HIS A 148 -11.75 12.30 -5.59
CA HIS A 148 -11.60 12.34 -7.05
C HIS A 148 -12.88 11.92 -7.77
N THR A 149 -13.68 11.02 -7.17
CA THR A 149 -14.99 10.61 -7.71
C THR A 149 -15.98 11.79 -7.69
N GLU A 150 -15.97 12.62 -6.64
CA GLU A 150 -16.78 13.85 -6.53
C GLU A 150 -16.53 14.87 -7.65
N LYS A 151 -15.42 14.74 -8.39
CA LYS A 151 -15.01 15.67 -9.45
C LYS A 151 -15.17 15.10 -10.86
N VAL A 152 -15.65 13.87 -11.00
CA VAL A 152 -15.75 13.20 -12.30
C VAL A 152 -16.58 13.99 -13.30
N GLU A 153 -17.70 14.59 -12.87
CA GLU A 153 -18.53 15.42 -13.73
C GLU A 153 -17.71 16.56 -14.36
N SER A 154 -16.99 17.34 -13.54
CA SER A 154 -16.10 18.41 -14.03
C SER A 154 -15.02 17.91 -14.98
N TYR A 155 -14.44 16.72 -14.72
CA TYR A 155 -13.43 16.15 -15.60
C TYR A 155 -14.01 15.85 -16.98
N ARG A 156 -15.24 15.35 -17.01
CA ARG A 156 -15.93 15.02 -18.27
C ARG A 156 -16.39 16.25 -19.01
N GLU A 157 -16.81 17.30 -18.33
CA GLU A 157 -17.11 18.59 -18.95
C GLU A 157 -15.90 19.15 -19.68
N GLU A 158 -14.70 19.12 -19.07
CA GLU A 158 -13.49 19.56 -19.75
C GLU A 158 -13.13 18.68 -20.95
N LEU A 159 -13.28 17.37 -20.84
CA LEU A 159 -13.05 16.46 -21.97
C LEU A 159 -14.02 16.73 -23.13
N LYS A 160 -15.29 17.05 -22.85
CA LYS A 160 -16.29 17.38 -23.88
C LYS A 160 -15.89 18.62 -24.68
N LYS A 161 -15.32 19.65 -24.03
CA LYS A 161 -14.82 20.86 -24.72
C LYS A 161 -13.71 20.55 -25.72
N ILE A 162 -12.85 19.57 -25.39
CA ILE A 162 -11.71 19.16 -26.23
C ILE A 162 -12.15 18.17 -27.33
N ALA A 163 -13.14 17.33 -27.04
CA ALA A 163 -13.51 16.21 -27.90
C ALA A 163 -14.18 16.60 -29.22
N ASN A 164 -14.78 17.79 -29.33
CA ASN A 164 -15.47 18.25 -30.55
C ASN A 164 -16.43 17.18 -31.13
N GLY A 165 -17.25 16.57 -30.26
CA GLY A 165 -18.22 15.54 -30.63
C GLY A 165 -17.67 14.11 -30.75
N LYS A 166 -16.36 13.90 -30.54
CA LYS A 166 -15.74 12.56 -30.49
C LYS A 166 -16.06 11.83 -29.20
N LYS A 167 -15.87 10.51 -29.20
CA LYS A 167 -16.04 9.67 -28.01
C LYS A 167 -15.07 10.10 -26.91
N ILE A 168 -15.57 10.22 -25.68
CA ILE A 168 -14.77 10.48 -24.49
C ILE A 168 -14.70 9.24 -23.61
N GLU A 169 -13.55 9.04 -22.98
CA GLU A 169 -13.37 8.06 -21.91
C GLU A 169 -12.57 8.71 -20.77
N LEU A 170 -12.78 8.22 -19.54
CA LEU A 170 -12.09 8.69 -18.34
C LEU A 170 -11.41 7.52 -17.63
N ALA A 171 -10.15 7.71 -17.26
CA ALA A 171 -9.36 6.76 -16.51
C ALA A 171 -8.87 7.34 -15.19
N PHE A 172 -8.86 6.53 -14.14
CA PHE A 172 -8.14 6.81 -12.91
C PHE A 172 -6.80 6.08 -12.90
N LEU A 173 -5.70 6.84 -12.79
CA LEU A 173 -4.38 6.32 -12.48
C LEU A 173 -4.15 6.48 -10.98
N ILE A 174 -4.29 5.38 -10.24
CA ILE A 174 -4.13 5.35 -8.79
C ILE A 174 -2.74 4.82 -8.46
N GLU A 175 -1.87 5.71 -8.00
CA GLU A 175 -0.54 5.35 -7.51
C GLU A 175 -0.64 4.91 -6.04
N VAL A 176 -0.44 3.63 -5.79
CA VAL A 176 -0.61 3.02 -4.46
C VAL A 176 0.74 2.67 -3.87
N HIS A 177 1.18 3.46 -2.89
CA HIS A 177 2.40 3.24 -2.13
C HIS A 177 2.10 2.38 -0.90
N CYS A 178 2.73 1.21 -0.81
CA CYS A 178 2.47 0.25 0.25
C CYS A 178 3.73 -0.41 0.80
N GLU A 179 3.53 -1.05 1.96
CA GLU A 179 4.55 -1.84 2.65
C GLU A 179 3.88 -3.09 3.26
N PHE A 180 3.71 -4.13 2.43
CA PHE A 180 3.19 -5.44 2.81
C PHE A 180 4.27 -6.54 2.79
N LYS A 181 5.54 -6.17 2.96
CA LYS A 181 6.62 -7.14 3.09
C LYS A 181 6.43 -7.99 4.34
N ASN A 182 6.96 -9.22 4.32
CA ASN A 182 6.89 -10.17 5.43
C ASN A 182 5.47 -10.60 5.84
N LYS A 183 4.46 -10.37 4.99
CA LYS A 183 3.12 -10.98 5.14
C LYS A 183 3.09 -12.37 4.51
N TYR A 184 2.20 -13.24 4.96
CA TYR A 184 2.02 -14.58 4.40
C TYR A 184 0.76 -14.61 3.55
N LEU A 185 0.92 -14.91 2.26
CA LEU A 185 -0.16 -15.04 1.29
C LEU A 185 -0.51 -16.52 1.18
N THR A 186 -1.74 -16.87 1.56
CA THR A 186 -2.24 -18.24 1.45
C THR A 186 -3.31 -18.33 0.38
N ASN A 187 -3.13 -19.26 -0.55
CA ASN A 187 -4.09 -19.60 -1.60
C ASN A 187 -4.14 -21.12 -1.80
N LYS A 188 -4.90 -21.60 -2.79
CA LYS A 188 -5.03 -23.03 -3.10
C LYS A 188 -3.71 -23.77 -3.39
N LYS A 189 -2.63 -23.06 -3.73
CA LYS A 189 -1.28 -23.61 -3.96
C LYS A 189 -0.43 -23.69 -2.70
N GLY A 190 -0.94 -23.20 -1.56
CA GLY A 190 -0.24 -23.13 -0.29
C GLY A 190 0.07 -21.71 0.15
N THR A 191 0.95 -21.62 1.14
CA THR A 191 1.32 -20.37 1.81
C THR A 191 2.71 -19.93 1.36
N LYS A 192 2.85 -18.65 0.99
CA LYS A 192 4.14 -18.03 0.62
C LYS A 192 4.32 -16.72 1.37
N LYS A 193 5.53 -16.50 1.89
CA LYS A 193 5.93 -15.20 2.44
C LYS A 193 6.15 -14.17 1.32
N SER A 194 5.55 -13.00 1.45
CA SER A 194 5.78 -11.87 0.56
C SER A 194 7.19 -11.33 0.76
N LEU A 195 7.96 -11.32 -0.32
CA LEU A 195 9.30 -10.73 -0.35
C LEU A 195 9.27 -9.25 -0.75
N THR A 196 8.13 -8.82 -1.32
CA THR A 196 7.88 -7.45 -1.77
C THR A 196 6.88 -6.74 -0.85
N GLY A 197 7.01 -5.43 -0.73
CA GLY A 197 6.07 -4.51 -0.09
C GLY A 197 4.88 -4.10 -0.95
N ILE A 198 4.85 -4.44 -2.25
CA ILE A 198 3.69 -4.14 -3.11
C ILE A 198 2.40 -4.74 -2.56
N MET A 199 1.30 -4.01 -2.71
CA MET A 199 -0.01 -4.40 -2.22
C MET A 199 -0.54 -5.65 -2.95
N PRO A 200 -0.86 -6.75 -2.24
CA PRO A 200 -1.67 -7.82 -2.81
C PRO A 200 -3.09 -7.31 -3.11
N MET A 201 -3.78 -7.90 -4.08
CA MET A 201 -5.14 -7.46 -4.38
C MET A 201 -6.11 -7.85 -3.25
N PHE A 202 -6.51 -6.88 -2.44
CA PHE A 202 -7.44 -7.10 -1.33
C PHE A 202 -8.89 -7.03 -1.77
N ASN A 203 -9.72 -7.92 -1.23
CA ASN A 203 -11.16 -7.92 -1.47
C ASN A 203 -11.82 -6.58 -1.07
N ASP A 204 -11.34 -5.95 0.02
CA ASP A 204 -11.86 -4.65 0.44
C ASP A 204 -11.56 -3.55 -0.58
N ILE A 205 -10.38 -3.56 -1.21
CA ILE A 205 -10.03 -2.62 -2.30
C ILE A 205 -10.90 -2.89 -3.53
N VAL A 206 -11.09 -4.15 -3.91
CA VAL A 206 -11.99 -4.52 -5.02
C VAL A 206 -13.40 -3.97 -4.78
N LYS A 207 -13.98 -4.21 -3.59
CA LYS A 207 -15.31 -3.68 -3.22
C LYS A 207 -15.39 -2.16 -3.21
N ILE A 208 -14.30 -1.46 -2.88
CA ILE A 208 -14.26 0.00 -2.92
C ILE A 208 -14.29 0.48 -4.37
N LEU A 209 -13.48 -0.12 -5.23
CA LEU A 209 -13.40 0.24 -6.65
C LEU A 209 -14.67 -0.15 -7.43
N GLU A 210 -15.35 -1.23 -7.05
CA GLU A 210 -16.62 -1.65 -7.66
C GLU A 210 -17.79 -0.69 -7.39
N ARG A 211 -17.63 0.29 -6.49
CA ARG A 211 -18.63 1.33 -6.24
C ARG A 211 -18.55 2.51 -7.21
N ILE A 212 -17.48 2.59 -8.00
CA ILE A 212 -17.33 3.63 -9.02
C ILE A 212 -18.34 3.34 -10.13
N ASP A 213 -19.11 4.34 -10.54
CA ASP A 213 -20.05 4.18 -11.65
C ASP A 213 -19.27 3.93 -12.94
N SER A 214 -19.48 2.75 -13.54
CA SER A 214 -18.85 2.35 -14.80
C SER A 214 -19.26 3.20 -15.99
N LYS A 215 -20.34 3.99 -15.88
CA LYS A 215 -20.72 4.97 -16.88
C LYS A 215 -19.86 6.22 -16.79
N GLU A 216 -19.33 6.53 -15.61
CA GLU A 216 -18.61 7.77 -15.29
C GLU A 216 -17.10 7.65 -15.38
N VAL A 217 -16.54 6.51 -15.00
CA VAL A 217 -15.12 6.20 -15.14
C VAL A 217 -14.99 4.89 -15.90
N ASP A 218 -14.32 4.92 -17.05
CA ASP A 218 -14.19 3.77 -17.94
C ASP A 218 -13.12 2.78 -17.47
N TYR A 219 -11.99 3.30 -16.97
CA TYR A 219 -10.82 2.49 -16.61
C TYR A 219 -10.24 2.86 -15.25
N ILE A 220 -9.72 1.85 -14.56
CA ILE A 220 -8.93 2.02 -13.34
C ILE A 220 -7.59 1.34 -13.56
N ILE A 221 -6.51 2.07 -13.32
CA ILE A 221 -5.14 1.61 -13.42
C ILE A 221 -4.51 1.77 -12.04
N LEU A 222 -4.16 0.67 -11.42
CA LEU A 222 -3.42 0.65 -10.17
C LEU A 222 -1.93 0.50 -10.48
N LEU A 223 -1.16 1.54 -10.18
CA LEU A 223 0.30 1.48 -10.13
C LEU A 223 0.70 1.17 -8.68
N LEU A 224 1.12 -0.07 -8.44
CA LEU A 224 1.49 -0.57 -7.12
C LEU A 224 2.98 -0.36 -6.88
N CYS A 225 3.32 0.38 -5.84
CA CYS A 225 4.68 0.76 -5.50
C CYS A 225 5.04 0.37 -4.07
N GLU A 226 6.29 -0.05 -3.87
CA GLU A 226 6.89 -0.11 -2.54
C GLU A 226 7.25 1.30 -2.05
N THR A 227 6.84 1.65 -0.83
CA THR A 227 6.99 3.02 -0.31
C THR A 227 8.45 3.46 -0.13
N GLN A 228 9.37 2.54 0.19
CA GLN A 228 10.73 2.90 0.63
C GLN A 228 11.79 2.83 -0.47
N ILE A 229 11.70 1.80 -1.29
CA ILE A 229 12.68 1.50 -2.33
C ILE A 229 11.82 1.18 -3.54
N ASN A 230 11.66 2.14 -4.46
CA ASN A 230 10.82 2.01 -5.66
C ASN A 230 11.30 0.91 -6.65
N GLU A 231 12.05 -0.09 -6.17
CA GLU A 231 12.58 -1.24 -6.89
C GLU A 231 11.47 -2.14 -7.42
N ASN A 232 10.50 -2.50 -6.56
CA ASN A 232 9.40 -3.36 -6.99
C ASN A 232 8.17 -2.52 -7.32
N THR A 233 7.72 -2.64 -8.56
CA THR A 233 6.47 -2.04 -9.03
C THR A 233 5.66 -3.04 -9.85
N ASP A 234 4.33 -2.98 -9.72
CA ASP A 234 3.41 -3.74 -10.56
C ASP A 234 2.29 -2.83 -11.07
N VAL A 235 1.68 -3.21 -12.19
CA VAL A 235 0.53 -2.52 -12.76
C VAL A 235 -0.58 -3.52 -12.98
N ILE A 236 -1.77 -3.15 -12.53
CA ILE A 236 -3.01 -3.88 -12.79
C ILE A 236 -4.03 -2.88 -13.30
N ALA A 237 -4.60 -3.13 -14.46
CA ALA A 237 -5.68 -2.32 -14.99
C ALA A 237 -6.92 -3.18 -15.31
N PHE A 238 -8.08 -2.56 -15.21
CA PHE A 238 -9.38 -3.15 -15.52
C PHE A 238 -10.38 -2.06 -15.92
N LYS A 239 -11.40 -2.46 -16.68
CA LYS A 239 -12.58 -1.62 -16.90
C LYS A 239 -13.33 -1.48 -15.58
N THR A 240 -13.99 -0.36 -15.35
CA THR A 240 -14.88 -0.24 -14.19
C THR A 240 -16.08 -1.17 -14.36
N GLY A 241 -16.56 -1.74 -13.25
CA GLY A 241 -17.60 -2.77 -13.24
C GLY A 241 -17.04 -4.20 -13.33
N ASP A 242 -17.63 -5.12 -12.56
CA ASP A 242 -17.24 -6.54 -12.50
C ASP A 242 -15.71 -6.78 -12.33
N ILE A 243 -15.05 -5.94 -11.53
CA ILE A 243 -13.60 -5.95 -11.31
C ILE A 243 -13.14 -7.33 -10.83
N HIS A 244 -13.89 -7.96 -9.93
CA HIS A 244 -13.59 -9.30 -9.44
C HIS A 244 -13.44 -10.33 -10.57
N LYS A 245 -14.35 -10.33 -11.56
CA LYS A 245 -14.28 -11.26 -12.72
C LYS A 245 -13.06 -10.96 -13.60
N GLN A 246 -12.75 -9.68 -13.81
CA GLN A 246 -11.60 -9.27 -14.61
C GLN A 246 -10.28 -9.68 -13.96
N LEU A 247 -10.15 -9.55 -12.65
CA LEU A 247 -8.96 -10.00 -11.91
C LEU A 247 -8.76 -11.51 -12.02
N ILE A 248 -9.83 -12.31 -11.94
CA ILE A 248 -9.77 -13.77 -12.16
C ILE A 248 -9.28 -14.08 -13.58
N LYS A 249 -9.81 -13.40 -14.62
CA LYS A 249 -9.35 -13.57 -16.01
C LYS A 249 -7.87 -13.23 -16.17
N GLN A 250 -7.38 -12.24 -15.43
CA GLN A 250 -5.97 -11.84 -15.38
C GLN A 250 -5.11 -12.75 -14.48
N LYS A 251 -5.67 -13.84 -13.95
CA LYS A 251 -5.01 -14.78 -13.02
C LYS A 251 -4.45 -14.10 -11.76
N LYS A 252 -5.05 -12.97 -11.36
CA LYS A 252 -4.70 -12.26 -10.12
C LYS A 252 -5.56 -12.83 -8.98
N SER A 253 -4.90 -13.24 -7.91
CA SER A 253 -5.58 -13.72 -6.71
C SER A 253 -6.08 -12.54 -5.89
N ILE A 254 -7.32 -12.65 -5.41
CA ILE A 254 -7.93 -11.71 -4.47
C ILE A 254 -7.84 -12.32 -3.08
N TYR A 255 -7.41 -11.51 -2.11
CA TYR A 255 -7.14 -11.95 -0.73
C TYR A 255 -8.03 -11.21 0.26
N GLU A 256 -8.49 -11.95 1.27
CA GLU A 256 -9.05 -11.37 2.49
C GLU A 256 -7.91 -11.07 3.49
N TYR A 257 -8.01 -9.99 4.27
CA TYR A 257 -7.01 -9.66 5.27
C TYR A 257 -7.36 -10.27 6.65
N ALA A 258 -6.35 -10.83 7.32
CA ALA A 258 -6.42 -11.44 8.65
C ALA A 258 -5.17 -11.14 9.50
N GLY A 259 -4.50 -10.00 9.29
CA GLY A 259 -3.44 -9.53 10.19
C GLY A 259 -3.99 -9.08 11.55
N LYS A 260 -3.13 -9.06 12.58
CA LYS A 260 -3.48 -8.69 13.97
C LYS A 260 -4.02 -7.27 14.11
N ASP A 261 -3.64 -6.39 13.19
CA ASP A 261 -4.08 -5.00 13.11
C ASP A 261 -5.47 -4.82 12.47
N PHE A 262 -6.09 -5.88 11.97
CA PHE A 262 -7.42 -5.81 11.33
C PHE A 262 -8.51 -5.21 12.23
N PHE A 263 -8.47 -5.51 13.54
CA PHE A 263 -9.48 -5.06 14.49
C PHE A 263 -9.21 -3.66 15.07
N LYS A 264 -8.14 -2.98 14.61
CA LYS A 264 -7.87 -1.61 15.05
C LYS A 264 -8.89 -0.63 14.48
N GLN A 265 -9.10 0.44 15.20
CA GLN A 265 -9.75 1.61 14.64
C GLN A 265 -8.77 2.34 13.72
N ALA A 266 -9.21 2.71 12.52
CA ALA A 266 -8.40 3.49 11.60
C ALA A 266 -7.91 4.80 12.27
N PHE A 267 -6.65 5.15 12.04
CA PHE A 267 -5.97 6.32 12.59
C PHE A 267 -5.84 6.37 14.12
N SER A 268 -5.97 5.23 14.81
CA SER A 268 -5.82 5.18 16.28
C SER A 268 -4.36 5.23 16.77
N GLY A 269 -3.37 5.29 15.87
CA GLY A 269 -1.95 5.19 16.22
C GLY A 269 -1.50 3.75 16.48
N SER A 270 -0.24 3.54 16.85
CA SER A 270 0.34 2.20 17.07
C SER A 270 -0.26 1.46 18.27
N PHE A 271 -0.12 0.14 18.28
CA PHE A 271 -0.34 -0.67 19.48
C PHE A 271 0.79 -0.53 20.52
N GLU A 272 1.88 0.13 20.14
CA GLU A 272 3.14 0.03 20.85
C GLU A 272 3.69 1.45 21.02
N ASP A 273 3.71 1.94 22.26
CA ASP A 273 4.46 3.16 22.57
C ASP A 273 5.95 2.81 22.56
N LEU A 274 6.56 3.00 21.40
CA LEU A 274 7.98 2.73 21.16
C LEU A 274 8.80 4.00 21.41
N LYS A 275 9.71 3.92 22.38
CA LYS A 275 10.67 4.99 22.67
C LYS A 275 12.07 4.56 22.26
N PRO A 276 12.79 5.36 21.46
CA PRO A 276 14.15 5.02 21.06
C PRO A 276 15.09 5.08 22.26
N LYS A 277 15.95 4.07 22.36
CA LYS A 277 17.17 4.05 23.17
C LYS A 277 18.40 3.93 22.27
N ASN A 278 18.28 4.44 21.04
CA ASN A 278 19.33 4.35 20.04
C ASN A 278 20.57 5.13 20.47
N ARG A 279 21.75 4.62 20.12
CA ARG A 279 23.04 5.25 20.44
C ARG A 279 23.96 5.17 19.23
N VAL A 280 24.78 6.20 19.05
CA VAL A 280 25.93 6.18 18.14
C VAL A 280 27.17 6.53 18.94
N TYR A 281 28.20 5.69 18.86
CA TYR A 281 29.46 5.89 19.58
C TYR A 281 30.62 5.23 18.84
N HIS A 282 31.84 5.68 19.15
CA HIS A 282 33.05 5.00 18.70
C HIS A 282 33.32 3.77 19.56
N LYS A 283 33.73 2.69 18.92
CA LYS A 283 34.31 1.53 19.58
C LYS A 283 35.51 1.10 18.74
N ASP A 284 36.70 1.25 19.32
CA ASP A 284 37.97 1.04 18.61
C ASP A 284 38.03 1.93 17.35
N ASP A 285 38.30 1.34 16.18
CA ASP A 285 38.32 2.05 14.89
C ASP A 285 36.94 2.11 14.21
N ASP A 286 35.89 1.55 14.83
CA ASP A 286 34.55 1.47 14.28
C ASP A 286 33.60 2.53 14.87
N ILE A 287 32.58 2.89 14.09
CA ILE A 287 31.39 3.57 14.60
C ILE A 287 30.27 2.54 14.75
N ILE A 288 29.76 2.42 15.96
CA ILE A 288 28.66 1.54 16.29
C ILE A 288 27.35 2.33 16.29
N MET A 289 26.36 1.78 15.59
CA MET A 289 25.00 2.31 15.54
C MET A 289 24.04 1.30 16.17
N ASP A 290 23.66 1.53 17.41
CA ASP A 290 22.77 0.65 18.16
C ASP A 290 21.30 1.04 17.97
N PHE A 291 20.49 0.12 17.48
CA PHE A 291 19.04 0.27 17.38
C PHE A 291 18.35 -0.44 18.55
N ASN A 292 18.00 0.33 19.58
CA ASN A 292 17.32 -0.16 20.76
C ASN A 292 16.03 0.61 20.97
N TYR A 293 15.00 -0.06 21.48
CA TYR A 293 13.76 0.59 21.85
C TYR A 293 13.17 -0.02 23.11
N GLU A 294 12.46 0.82 23.85
CA GLU A 294 11.57 0.35 24.90
C GLU A 294 10.14 0.33 24.39
N LYS A 295 9.41 -0.66 24.88
CA LYS A 295 8.01 -0.89 24.57
C LYS A 295 7.20 -0.73 25.84
N PHE A 296 6.33 0.26 25.88
CA PHE A 296 5.45 0.51 27.01
C PHE A 296 4.02 0.05 26.73
N ASN A 297 3.28 -0.28 27.80
CA ASN A 297 1.84 -0.57 27.79
C ASN A 297 1.41 -1.71 26.86
N GLN A 298 1.87 -2.94 27.14
CA GLN A 298 1.30 -4.12 26.47
C GLN A 298 0.62 -5.06 27.46
N ASP A 299 -0.69 -5.20 27.31
CA ASP A 299 -1.41 -6.34 27.84
C ASP A 299 -1.16 -7.54 26.90
N ASN A 300 -0.19 -8.39 27.27
CA ASN A 300 0.15 -9.60 26.52
C ASN A 300 -1.07 -10.50 26.29
N ARG A 301 -2.01 -10.54 27.25
CA ARG A 301 -3.25 -11.31 27.13
C ARG A 301 -4.11 -10.77 26.01
N GLN A 302 -4.32 -9.45 25.98
CA GLN A 302 -5.09 -8.79 24.92
C GLN A 302 -4.49 -9.06 23.53
N GLN A 303 -3.16 -9.11 23.40
CA GLN A 303 -2.52 -9.43 22.12
C GLN A 303 -2.79 -10.86 21.67
N LEU A 304 -2.68 -11.82 22.58
CA LEU A 304 -2.98 -13.22 22.29
C LEU A 304 -4.45 -13.37 21.89
N GLU A 305 -5.38 -12.74 22.60
CA GLU A 305 -6.81 -12.74 22.26
C GLU A 305 -7.07 -12.20 20.84
N ILE A 306 -6.39 -11.12 20.43
CA ILE A 306 -6.49 -10.57 19.07
C ILE A 306 -5.96 -11.58 18.04
N ILE A 307 -4.80 -12.20 18.30
CA ILE A 307 -4.22 -13.21 17.41
C ILE A 307 -5.17 -14.39 17.23
N PHE A 308 -5.78 -14.90 18.30
CA PHE A 308 -6.75 -15.99 18.22
C PHE A 308 -8.02 -15.59 17.45
N LYS A 309 -8.55 -14.38 17.65
CA LYS A 309 -9.66 -13.84 16.84
C LYS A 309 -9.30 -13.78 15.34
N CYS A 310 -8.06 -13.42 15.01
CA CYS A 310 -7.59 -13.47 13.62
C CYS A 310 -7.51 -14.90 13.08
N CYS A 311 -7.11 -15.88 13.90
CA CYS A 311 -7.09 -17.30 13.50
C CYS A 311 -8.52 -17.82 13.23
N GLU A 312 -9.52 -17.44 14.03
CA GLU A 312 -10.92 -17.77 13.73
C GLU A 312 -11.39 -17.18 12.39
N ARG A 313 -10.92 -15.97 12.06
CA ARG A 313 -11.20 -15.32 10.77
C ARG A 313 -10.57 -16.11 9.62
N VAL A 314 -9.33 -16.58 9.79
CA VAL A 314 -8.67 -17.49 8.84
C VAL A 314 -9.47 -18.78 8.65
N ARG A 315 -9.94 -19.40 9.74
CA ARG A 315 -10.79 -20.60 9.66
C ARG A 315 -12.06 -20.38 8.85
N LYS A 316 -12.70 -19.21 9.00
CA LYS A 316 -13.86 -18.84 8.17
C LYS A 316 -13.48 -18.73 6.69
N PHE A 317 -12.31 -18.18 6.38
CA PHE A 317 -11.84 -18.06 5.00
C PHE A 317 -11.48 -19.41 4.37
N GLU A 318 -10.82 -20.29 5.11
CA GLU A 318 -10.53 -21.66 4.65
C GLU A 318 -11.82 -22.44 4.36
N LYS A 319 -12.82 -22.39 5.27
CA LYS A 319 -14.14 -22.99 5.04
C LYS A 319 -14.86 -22.45 3.80
N GLN A 320 -14.61 -21.20 3.44
CA GLN A 320 -15.19 -20.54 2.26
C GLN A 320 -14.33 -20.72 1.00
N GLY A 321 -13.18 -21.39 1.09
CA GLY A 321 -12.23 -21.54 -0.03
C GLY A 321 -11.61 -20.22 -0.50
N LYS A 322 -11.53 -19.22 0.39
CA LYS A 322 -10.98 -17.89 0.09
C LYS A 322 -9.48 -17.83 0.32
N ASN A 323 -8.78 -17.08 -0.53
CA ASN A 323 -7.38 -16.74 -0.26
C ASN A 323 -7.31 -15.69 0.85
N TYR A 324 -6.27 -15.72 1.66
CA TYR A 324 -6.12 -14.80 2.78
C TYR A 324 -4.67 -14.40 3.03
N ILE A 325 -4.50 -13.30 3.76
CA ILE A 325 -3.20 -12.76 4.15
C ILE A 325 -3.12 -12.61 5.67
N THR A 326 -2.03 -13.09 6.24
CA THR A 326 -1.70 -12.98 7.66
C THR A 326 -0.38 -12.23 7.86
N ASP A 327 -0.18 -11.68 9.05
CA ASP A 327 1.16 -11.28 9.50
C ASP A 327 1.89 -12.45 10.15
N VAL A 328 3.14 -12.20 10.55
CA VAL A 328 4.01 -13.21 11.16
C VAL A 328 3.41 -13.79 12.44
N SER A 329 2.79 -12.95 13.28
CA SER A 329 2.24 -13.39 14.57
C SER A 329 1.04 -14.30 14.37
N VAL A 330 0.13 -13.94 13.47
CA VAL A 330 -1.05 -14.77 13.15
C VAL A 330 -0.64 -16.05 12.43
N GLN A 331 0.31 -15.98 11.49
CA GLN A 331 0.82 -17.18 10.81
C GLN A 331 1.49 -18.15 11.79
N ALA A 332 2.32 -17.67 12.69
CA ALA A 332 2.96 -18.51 13.70
C ALA A 332 1.92 -19.18 14.62
N ALA A 333 0.88 -18.46 15.02
CA ALA A 333 -0.20 -19.05 15.82
C ALA A 333 -0.96 -20.13 15.04
N ILE A 334 -1.21 -19.93 13.74
CA ILE A 334 -1.79 -20.97 12.88
C ILE A 334 -0.86 -22.18 12.86
N ASP A 335 0.43 -22.00 12.59
CA ASP A 335 1.37 -23.12 12.45
C ASP A 335 1.51 -23.93 13.76
N ILE A 336 1.45 -23.27 14.93
CA ILE A 336 1.57 -23.92 16.23
C ILE A 336 0.28 -24.62 16.66
N TYR A 337 -0.88 -23.99 16.42
CA TYR A 337 -2.15 -24.41 17.02
C TYR A 337 -3.19 -24.88 16.00
N ARG A 338 -2.80 -25.16 14.74
CA ARG A 338 -3.73 -25.56 13.66
C ARG A 338 -4.60 -26.74 14.07
N GLU A 339 -4.03 -27.82 14.58
CA GLU A 339 -4.80 -29.02 14.98
C GLU A 339 -5.85 -28.65 16.04
N ILE A 340 -5.43 -27.92 17.07
CA ILE A 340 -6.30 -27.54 18.19
C ILE A 340 -7.40 -26.55 17.76
N MET A 341 -7.07 -25.53 16.97
CA MET A 341 -8.00 -24.48 16.58
C MET A 341 -8.99 -24.91 15.49
N PHE A 342 -8.61 -25.86 14.63
CA PHE A 342 -9.40 -26.19 13.45
C PHE A 342 -10.18 -27.51 13.60
N GLU A 343 -9.70 -28.47 14.40
CA GLU A 343 -10.35 -29.78 14.62
C GLU A 343 -11.41 -29.76 15.74
N ASN A 344 -11.18 -29.07 16.85
CA ASN A 344 -12.07 -29.13 18.03
C ASN A 344 -13.31 -28.19 18.02
N GLY A 345 -13.76 -27.74 16.85
CA GLY A 345 -15.06 -27.07 16.73
C GLY A 345 -15.11 -25.62 17.23
N SER A 346 -14.49 -25.27 18.37
CA SER A 346 -14.34 -23.90 18.85
C SER A 346 -13.00 -23.71 19.56
N ILE A 347 -12.46 -22.50 19.49
CA ILE A 347 -11.48 -22.05 20.47
C ILE A 347 -12.30 -21.73 21.71
N SER A 348 -12.53 -22.72 22.58
CA SER A 348 -13.13 -22.43 23.87
C SER A 348 -12.21 -21.43 24.59
N THR A 349 -12.79 -20.34 25.09
CA THR A 349 -12.08 -19.40 26.00
C THR A 349 -11.44 -20.12 27.18
N ASP A 350 -11.92 -21.32 27.52
CA ASP A 350 -11.37 -22.15 28.59
C ASP A 350 -10.10 -22.88 28.16
N ILE A 351 -9.96 -23.28 26.89
CA ILE A 351 -8.71 -23.84 26.34
C ILE A 351 -7.63 -22.76 26.25
N ILE A 352 -8.02 -21.52 25.88
CA ILE A 352 -7.11 -20.37 25.95
C ILE A 352 -6.67 -20.16 27.41
N LYS A 353 -7.59 -20.13 28.38
CA LYS A 353 -7.24 -19.91 29.80
C LYS A 353 -6.36 -21.02 30.40
N GLU A 354 -6.68 -22.29 30.15
CA GLU A 354 -5.89 -23.42 30.65
C GLU A 354 -4.48 -23.43 30.04
N ARG A 355 -4.35 -23.16 28.73
CA ARG A 355 -3.06 -23.19 28.05
C ARG A 355 -2.28 -21.87 28.12
N GLU A 356 -2.94 -20.74 28.34
CA GLU A 356 -2.30 -19.51 28.82
C GLU A 356 -1.55 -19.85 30.10
N ASN A 357 -2.22 -20.47 31.08
CA ASN A 357 -1.56 -20.86 32.33
C ASN A 357 -0.38 -21.81 32.09
N ASP A 358 -0.50 -22.84 31.25
CA ASP A 358 0.63 -23.73 30.94
C ASP A 358 1.79 -23.05 30.20
N PHE A 359 1.49 -22.20 29.21
CA PHE A 359 2.51 -21.47 28.44
C PHE A 359 3.24 -20.44 29.32
N PHE A 360 2.49 -19.63 30.09
CA PHE A 360 3.04 -18.65 31.02
C PHE A 360 3.84 -19.33 32.14
N ASN A 361 3.38 -20.46 32.68
CA ASN A 361 4.10 -21.19 33.73
C ASN A 361 5.37 -21.89 33.25
N LYS A 362 5.42 -22.30 31.97
CA LYS A 362 6.55 -23.08 31.42
C LYS A 362 7.65 -22.22 30.79
N TYR A 363 7.31 -21.05 30.24
CA TYR A 363 8.26 -20.26 29.42
C TYR A 363 8.50 -18.83 29.90
N LEU A 364 7.80 -18.36 30.94
CA LEU A 364 7.97 -17.02 31.51
C LEU A 364 8.33 -17.02 33.00
N LYS A 365 8.87 -18.13 33.50
CA LYS A 365 9.59 -18.19 34.78
C LYS A 365 11.09 -18.06 34.57
#